data_AF-A0A6B3MWV5-F1
#
_entry.id   AF-A0A6B3MWV5-F1
#
_cell.length_a   1.000
_cell.length_b   1.000
_cell.length_c   1.000
_cell.angle_alpha   90.00
_cell.angle_beta   90.00
_cell.angle_gamma   90.00
#
_symmetry.space_group_name_H-M   'P 1'
#
loop_
_entity.id
_entity.type
_entity.pdbx_description
1 polymer ?
#
loop_
_entity_poly.entity_id
_entity_poly.type
_entity_poly.pdbx_seq_one_letter_code
_entity_poly.pdbx_strand_id
1 'polypeptide(L)' 'MDESGLWNGRKVADWMSRVLERRVAPQRGWEYLKQMEFRLRLPRPEHQQQDPMEQEAWKKNCLSE' A
#
# COMPACT_ATOMS: atom_id res chain seq x y z
N MET A 1 -11.28 4.06 24.07
CA MET A 1 -9.94 3.82 24.66
C MET A 1 -8.99 3.83 23.49
N ASP A 2 -8.63 5.06 23.13
CA ASP A 2 -8.31 5.45 21.78
C ASP A 2 -6.81 5.75 21.74
N GLU A 3 -6.01 4.76 21.30
CA GLU A 3 -4.57 4.91 21.11
C GLU A 3 -4.28 5.39 19.69
N SER A 4 -4.54 6.67 19.44
CA SER A 4 -4.28 7.40 18.20
C SER A 4 -2.78 7.57 17.93
N GLY A 5 -2.08 6.55 17.45
CA GLY A 5 -0.74 6.78 16.92
C GLY A 5 0.00 5.59 16.31
N LEU A 6 -0.21 4.36 16.78
CA LEU A 6 0.56 3.23 16.25
C LEU A 6 -0.26 1.93 16.22
N TRP A 7 -0.31 1.34 15.03
CA TRP A 7 -0.85 0.00 14.82
C TRP A 7 0.10 -1.04 15.42
N ASN A 8 -0.43 -1.85 16.34
CA ASN A 8 0.27 -3.01 16.89
C ASN A 8 -0.43 -4.29 16.41
N GLY A 9 0.28 -5.42 16.44
CA GLY A 9 -0.25 -6.68 15.90
C GLY A 9 -1.57 -7.13 16.55
N ARG A 10 -1.78 -6.82 17.84
CA ARG A 10 -3.04 -7.13 18.54
C ARG A 10 -4.21 -6.30 18.01
N LYS A 11 -4.03 -4.98 17.88
CA LYS A 11 -5.04 -4.08 17.28
C LYS A 11 -5.40 -4.50 15.87
N VAL A 12 -4.41 -4.88 15.07
CA VAL A 12 -4.64 -5.39 13.71
C VAL A 12 -5.43 -6.68 13.74
N ALA A 13 -5.11 -7.63 14.62
CA ALA A 13 -5.88 -8.87 14.75
C ALA A 13 -7.32 -8.64 15.23
N ASP A 14 -7.53 -7.69 16.15
CA ASP A 14 -8.87 -7.31 16.63
C ASP A 14 -9.68 -6.64 15.50
N TRP A 15 -9.06 -5.76 14.73
CA TRP A 15 -9.66 -5.15 13.54
C TRP A 15 -10.00 -6.22 12.48
N MET A 16 -9.06 -7.11 12.15
CA MET A 16 -9.29 -8.21 11.21
C MET A 16 -10.43 -9.13 11.68
N SER A 17 -10.55 -9.38 12.99
CA SER A 17 -11.63 -10.20 13.53
C SER A 17 -13.00 -9.56 13.34
N ARG A 18 -13.08 -8.23 13.44
CA ARG A 18 -14.31 -7.46 13.19
C ARG A 18 -14.69 -7.46 11.72
N VAL A 19 -13.71 -7.26 10.83
CA VAL A 19 -13.93 -7.20 9.37
C VAL A 19 -14.30 -8.57 8.79
N LEU A 20 -13.68 -9.64 9.28
CA LEU A 20 -13.87 -11.00 8.76
C LEU A 20 -14.95 -11.79 9.53
N GLU A 21 -15.59 -11.16 10.54
CA GLU A 21 -16.59 -11.77 11.42
C GLU A 21 -16.17 -13.12 12.02
N ARG A 22 -14.86 -13.31 12.22
CA ARG A 22 -14.28 -14.56 12.75
C ARG A 22 -13.13 -14.25 13.69
N ARG A 23 -12.87 -15.17 14.62
CA ARG A 23 -11.74 -15.02 15.54
C ARG A 23 -10.41 -15.12 14.78
N VAL A 24 -9.60 -14.07 14.83
CA VAL A 24 -8.24 -14.03 14.29
C VAL A 24 -7.25 -14.10 15.45
N ALA A 25 -6.26 -14.99 15.34
CA ALA A 25 -5.23 -15.11 16.36
C ALA A 25 -4.33 -13.85 16.37
N PRO A 26 -3.88 -13.37 17.54
CA PRO A 26 -3.06 -12.16 17.65
C PRO A 26 -1.77 -12.19 16.80
N GLN A 27 -1.21 -13.37 16.58
CA GLN A 27 -0.01 -13.55 15.74
C GLN A 27 -0.26 -13.13 14.28
N ARG A 28 -1.47 -13.33 13.77
CA ARG A 28 -1.84 -12.97 12.39
C ARG A 28 -1.80 -11.47 12.14
N GLY A 29 -2.12 -10.66 13.15
CA GLY A 29 -2.01 -9.21 13.00
C GLY A 29 -0.55 -8.74 12.92
N TRP A 30 0.39 -9.42 13.59
CA TRP A 30 1.82 -9.16 13.39
C TRP A 30 2.32 -9.63 12.03
N GLU A 31 1.92 -10.81 11.57
CA GLU A 31 2.21 -11.29 10.21
C GLU A 31 1.72 -10.31 9.15
N TYR A 32 0.51 -9.79 9.32
CA TYR A 32 -0.07 -8.79 8.43
C TYR A 32 0.72 -7.48 8.42
N LEU A 33 1.12 -6.97 9.60
CA LEU A 33 1.98 -5.79 9.68
C LEU A 33 3.35 -6.01 9.02
N LYS A 34 3.93 -7.20 9.12
CA LYS A 34 5.16 -7.54 8.39
C LYS A 34 4.94 -7.62 6.89
N GLN A 35 3.80 -8.15 6.43
CA GLN A 35 3.45 -8.20 5.01
C GLN A 35 3.19 -6.81 4.43
N MET A 36 2.76 -5.86 5.26
CA MET A 36 2.71 -4.45 4.92
C MET A 36 4.11 -3.82 4.77
N GLU A 37 5.20 -4.60 4.74
CA GLU A 37 6.54 -4.21 4.26
C GLU A 37 6.38 -3.32 3.01
N PHE A 38 6.25 -2.01 3.27
CA PHE A 38 5.96 -1.03 2.25
C PHE A 38 7.19 -1.02 1.36
N ARG A 39 7.11 -1.71 0.23
CA ARG A 39 8.15 -1.63 -0.78
C ARG A 39 7.93 -0.32 -1.50
N LEU A 40 8.98 0.50 -1.52
CA LEU A 40 8.99 1.74 -2.29
C LEU A 40 8.78 1.39 -3.77
N ARG A 41 7.53 1.54 -4.24
CA ARG A 41 7.21 1.44 -5.66
C ARG A 41 7.58 2.77 -6.28
N LEU A 42 8.84 2.94 -6.61
CA LEU A 42 9.27 4.09 -7.39
C LEU A 42 8.71 3.96 -8.80
N PRO A 43 8.20 5.05 -9.40
CA PRO A 43 8.01 5.08 -10.84
C PRO A 43 9.36 4.76 -11.49
N ARG A 44 9.32 4.05 -12.62
CA ARG A 44 10.51 3.77 -13.41
C ARG A 44 11.25 5.11 -13.66
N PRO A 45 12.56 5.20 -13.40
CA PRO A 45 13.32 6.42 -13.70
C PRO A 45 13.10 6.87 -15.13
N GLU A 46 12.84 8.16 -15.32
CA GLU A 46 12.64 8.74 -16.64
C GLU A 46 13.99 8.89 -17.36
N HIS A 47 13.98 8.72 -18.68
CA HIS A 47 15.16 8.87 -19.49
C HIS A 47 15.50 10.36 -19.67
N GLN A 48 16.60 10.83 -19.07
CA GLN A 48 16.92 12.26 -18.93
C GLN A 48 17.34 12.98 -20.21
N GLN A 49 17.73 12.26 -21.27
CA GLN A 49 18.30 12.86 -22.49
C GLN A 49 17.26 13.26 -23.55
N GLN A 50 15.97 13.20 -23.24
CA GLN A 50 14.91 13.48 -24.21
C GLN A 50 14.18 14.78 -23.85
N ASP A 51 13.64 15.44 -24.88
CA ASP A 51 12.81 16.63 -24.71
C ASP A 51 11.53 16.27 -23.92
N PRO A 52 11.25 16.94 -22.79
CA PRO A 52 10.03 16.75 -22.02
C PRO A 52 8.75 16.85 -22.87
N MET A 53 8.73 17.76 -23.86
CA MET A 53 7.55 18.03 -24.67
C MET A 53 7.25 16.89 -25.65
N GLU A 54 8.29 16.28 -26.23
CA GLU A 54 8.15 15.10 -27.09
C GLU A 54 7.74 13.86 -26.29
N GLN A 55 8.25 13.70 -25.06
CA GLN A 55 7.86 12.60 -24.17
C GLN A 55 6.38 12.64 -23.79
N GLU A 56 5.86 13.83 -23.46
CA GLU A 56 4.45 14.01 -23.14
C GLU A 56 3.54 13.73 -24.35
N ALA A 57 3.93 14.19 -25.54
CA ALA A 57 3.19 13.91 -26.77
C ALA A 57 3.20 12.42 -27.16
N TRP A 58 4.28 11.68 -26.84
CA TRP A 58 4.38 10.24 -27.11
C TRP A 58 3.50 9.40 -26.18
N LYS A 59 3.29 9.83 -24.93
CA LYS A 59 2.54 9.04 -23.93
C LYS A 59 1.14 8.69 -24.47
N LYS A 60 0.90 7.41 -24.75
CA LYS A 60 -0.43 6.92 -25.15
C LYS A 60 -1.35 7.01 -23.94
N ASN A 61 -2.26 7.97 -23.97
CA ASN A 61 -3.36 8.04 -23.01
C ASN A 61 -4.35 6.91 -23.31
N CYS A 62 -4.28 5.82 -22.54
CA CYS A 62 -5.39 4.89 -22.45
C CYS A 62 -6.51 5.60 -21.67
N LEU A 63 -7.34 6.36 -22.38
CA LEU A 63 -8.63 6.79 -21.85
C LEU A 63 -9.49 5.52 -21.72
N SER A 64 -9.63 5.02 -20.49
CA SER A 64 -10.66 4.03 -20.17
C SER A 64 -11.98 4.77 -19.96
N GLU A 65 -12.97 4.46 -20.80
CA GLU A 65 -14.39 4.83 -20.62
C GLU A 65 -14.98 4.25 -19.33
#